data_AF-A0A381V0P5-F1
#
_entry.id   AF-A0A381V0P5-F1
#
_cell.length_a   1.000
_cell.length_b   1.000
_cell.length_c   1.000
_cell.angle_alpha   90.00
_cell.angle_beta   90.00
_cell.angle_gamma   90.00
#
_symmetry.space_group_name_H-M   'P 1'
#
loop_
_entity.id
_entity.type
_entity.pdbx_description
1 polymer ?
#
loop_
_entity_poly.entity_id
_entity_poly.type
_entity_poly.pdbx_seq_one_letter_code
_entity_poly.pdbx_strand_id
1 'polypeptide(L)'
;MTIQGYGHVFARNPLDRGEKERRNESEINAMMVGPQSRFLPLRELNLLVNTGPESNLFWLSRVQLDDFGYESEPIFLGVLNDLYHFAVEVSIDRFSDAVIRNLNPSLRFIDVRSCGEFLDREEAGIAAQARIQVYWHQRYKFCSA
;
A
#
# COMPACT_ATOMS: atom_id res chain seq x y z
N MET A 1 -21.26 -25.85 -17.03
CA MET A 1 -21.83 -25.29 -15.80
C MET A 1 -20.68 -24.64 -15.04
N THR A 2 -20.47 -23.35 -15.25
CA THR A 2 -19.34 -22.63 -14.66
C THR A 2 -19.72 -22.30 -13.23
N ILE A 3 -19.07 -22.95 -12.26
CA ILE A 3 -19.20 -22.55 -10.86
C ILE A 3 -18.52 -21.19 -10.75
N GLN A 4 -19.32 -20.12 -10.86
CA GLN A 4 -18.90 -18.77 -10.57
C GLN A 4 -18.73 -18.70 -9.05
N GLY A 5 -17.57 -19.13 -8.57
CA GLY A 5 -17.22 -18.98 -7.16
C GLY A 5 -17.35 -17.50 -6.80
N TYR A 6 -18.07 -17.23 -5.72
CA TYR A 6 -18.06 -15.91 -5.08
C TYR A 6 -16.64 -15.64 -4.62
N GLY A 7 -15.81 -15.08 -5.50
CA GLY A 7 -14.40 -14.81 -5.22
C GLY A 7 -14.33 -13.91 -3.99
N HIS A 8 -13.65 -14.38 -2.95
CA HIS A 8 -13.45 -13.60 -1.73
C HIS A 8 -12.88 -12.23 -2.09
N VAL A 9 -13.47 -11.16 -1.54
CA VAL A 9 -13.14 -9.76 -1.87
C VAL A 9 -11.63 -9.49 -1.73
N PHE A 10 -10.98 -10.09 -0.74
CA PHE A 10 -9.55 -9.92 -0.47
C PHE A 10 -8.65 -11.01 -1.08
N ALA A 11 -9.19 -11.96 -1.85
CA ALA A 11 -8.45 -13.10 -2.39
C ALA A 11 -7.83 -12.83 -3.77
N ARG A 12 -8.09 -11.66 -4.38
CA ARG A 12 -7.49 -11.25 -5.64
C ARG A 12 -6.44 -10.20 -5.36
N ASN A 13 -5.19 -10.53 -5.59
CA ASN A 13 -4.09 -9.58 -5.52
C ASN A 13 -3.23 -9.80 -6.77
N PRO A 14 -3.14 -8.82 -7.68
CA PRO A 14 -2.47 -8.97 -8.96
C PRO A 14 -0.95 -8.81 -8.87
N LEU A 15 -0.41 -8.38 -7.72
CA LEU A 15 1.03 -8.19 -7.56
C LEU A 15 1.76 -9.54 -7.69
N ASP A 16 2.79 -9.58 -8.54
CA ASP A 16 3.85 -10.57 -8.37
C ASP A 16 4.53 -10.27 -7.04
N ARG A 17 4.48 -11.21 -6.10
CA ARG A 17 5.00 -11.02 -4.74
C ARG A 17 6.53 -10.87 -4.68
N GLY A 18 7.21 -11.10 -5.80
CA GLY A 18 8.63 -10.85 -5.98
C GLY A 18 9.50 -11.75 -5.11
N GLU A 19 9.25 -13.07 -5.17
CA GLU A 19 9.95 -14.06 -4.35
C GLU A 19 11.48 -14.08 -4.61
N LYS A 20 11.90 -13.73 -5.84
CA LYS A 20 13.32 -13.68 -6.21
C LYS A 20 13.96 -12.40 -5.68
N GLU A 21 13.31 -11.27 -5.92
CA GLU A 21 13.70 -9.93 -5.52
C GLU A 21 13.87 -9.86 -4.00
N ARG A 22 12.96 -10.50 -3.24
CA ARG A 22 13.05 -10.60 -1.77
C ARG A 22 14.29 -11.30 -1.24
N ARG A 23 15.00 -12.09 -2.05
CA ARG A 23 16.27 -12.72 -1.67
C ARG A 23 17.48 -11.81 -1.92
N ASN A 24 17.28 -10.69 -2.61
CA ASN A 24 18.32 -9.72 -2.92
C ASN A 24 17.97 -8.36 -2.33
N GLU A 25 18.43 -8.12 -1.11
CA GLU A 25 18.22 -6.86 -0.39
C GLU A 25 18.76 -5.64 -1.16
N SER A 26 19.88 -5.80 -1.87
CA SER A 26 20.46 -4.71 -2.66
C SER A 26 19.57 -4.32 -3.85
N GLU A 27 18.89 -5.29 -4.46
CA GLU A 27 17.90 -5.02 -5.52
C GLU A 27 16.68 -4.29 -4.97
N ILE A 28 16.13 -4.72 -3.83
CA ILE A 28 15.00 -4.03 -3.21
C ILE A 28 15.37 -2.58 -2.88
N ASN A 29 16.55 -2.35 -2.31
CA ASN A 29 17.02 -1.00 -1.98
C ASN A 29 17.18 -0.14 -3.23
N ALA A 30 17.69 -0.71 -4.33
CA ALA A 30 17.78 -0.01 -5.61
C ALA A 30 16.40 0.32 -6.21
N MET A 31 15.45 -0.62 -6.15
CA MET A 31 14.06 -0.40 -6.58
C MET A 31 13.43 0.73 -5.76
N MET A 32 13.58 0.70 -4.43
CA MET A 32 12.97 1.67 -3.51
C MET A 32 13.36 3.12 -3.79
N VAL A 33 14.56 3.39 -4.30
CA VAL A 33 14.98 4.75 -4.69
C VAL A 33 14.66 5.11 -6.15
N GLY A 34 14.18 4.14 -6.93
CA GLY A 34 13.90 4.31 -8.36
C GLY A 34 12.58 5.04 -8.66
N PRO A 35 12.47 5.68 -9.85
CA PRO A 35 11.26 6.39 -10.28
C PRO A 35 10.07 5.46 -10.61
N GLN A 36 10.32 4.17 -10.81
CA GLN A 36 9.29 3.15 -11.06
C GLN A 36 8.62 2.66 -9.77
N SER A 37 9.01 3.20 -8.61
CA SER A 37 8.42 2.84 -7.33
C SER A 37 7.15 3.63 -7.02
N ARG A 38 6.20 2.94 -6.42
CA ARG A 38 4.91 3.44 -5.97
C ARG A 38 4.73 3.08 -4.52
N PHE A 39 4.34 4.07 -3.72
CA PHE A 39 4.25 3.93 -2.27
C PHE A 39 2.82 4.14 -1.84
N LEU A 40 2.25 3.17 -1.14
CA LEU A 40 0.94 3.26 -0.51
C LEU A 40 1.12 3.72 0.93
N PRO A 41 0.71 4.96 1.27
CA PRO A 41 0.80 5.44 2.64
C PRO A 41 -0.21 4.73 3.55
N LEU A 42 0.25 4.36 4.74
CA LEU A 42 -0.59 3.90 5.84
C LEU A 42 -0.40 4.82 7.05
N ARG A 43 -1.51 5.36 7.56
CA ARG A 43 -1.57 6.15 8.78
C ARG A 43 -2.42 5.39 9.79
N GLU A 44 -1.80 4.91 10.87
CA GLU A 44 -2.47 4.09 11.88
C GLU A 44 -3.15 2.84 11.28
N LEU A 45 -2.49 2.20 10.30
CA LEU A 45 -3.00 1.05 9.52
C LEU A 45 -4.20 1.33 8.61
N ASN A 46 -4.68 2.57 8.55
CA ASN A 46 -5.63 3.01 7.53
C ASN A 46 -4.86 3.31 6.25
N LEU A 47 -5.44 2.95 5.10
CA LEU A 47 -4.80 3.11 3.79
C LEU A 47 -5.22 4.43 3.16
N LEU A 48 -4.29 5.10 2.47
CA LEU A 48 -4.62 6.28 1.68
C LEU A 48 -5.37 5.87 0.40
N VAL A 49 -6.58 6.41 0.26
CA VAL A 49 -7.53 6.00 -0.77
C VAL A 49 -8.16 7.24 -1.39
N ASN A 50 -8.32 7.22 -2.71
CA ASN A 50 -9.16 8.16 -3.42
C ASN A 50 -10.61 7.67 -3.37
N THR A 51 -11.52 8.47 -2.80
CA THR A 51 -12.96 8.18 -2.73
C THR A 51 -13.77 8.96 -3.76
N GLY A 52 -13.16 9.37 -4.86
CA GLY A 52 -13.84 10.00 -5.99
C GLY A 52 -14.73 9.00 -6.76
N PRO A 53 -15.27 9.41 -7.92
CA PRO A 53 -16.11 8.54 -8.75
C PRO A 53 -15.44 7.23 -9.15
N GLU A 54 -14.12 7.26 -9.36
CA GLU A 54 -13.26 6.10 -9.59
C GLU A 54 -12.40 5.90 -8.35
N SER A 55 -12.93 5.15 -7.39
CA SER A 55 -12.23 4.91 -6.14
C SER A 55 -11.09 3.93 -6.30
N ASN A 56 -9.92 4.29 -5.77
CA ASN A 56 -8.72 3.47 -5.85
C ASN A 56 -7.75 3.69 -4.69
N LEU A 57 -6.80 2.75 -4.52
CA LEU A 57 -5.65 2.99 -3.67
C LEU A 57 -4.85 4.17 -4.23
N PHE A 58 -4.50 5.13 -3.38
CA PHE A 58 -3.74 6.28 -3.82
C PHE A 58 -2.25 6.08 -3.56
N TRP A 59 -1.51 5.92 -4.65
CA TRP A 59 -0.07 5.68 -4.63
C TRP A 59 0.71 6.99 -4.83
N LEU A 60 1.73 7.20 -4.01
CA LEU A 60 2.70 8.26 -4.18
C LEU A 60 3.84 7.82 -5.09
N SER A 61 4.34 8.74 -5.89
CA SER A 61 5.67 8.63 -6.49
C SER A 61 6.76 8.78 -5.42
N ARG A 62 8.00 8.41 -5.76
CA ARG A 62 9.15 8.63 -4.90
C ARG A 62 9.33 10.09 -4.49
N VAL A 63 9.20 11.01 -5.45
CA VAL A 63 9.33 12.46 -5.22
C VAL A 63 8.29 12.95 -4.21
N GLN A 64 7.02 12.58 -4.39
CA GLN A 64 5.96 12.95 -3.45
C GLN A 64 6.23 12.36 -2.05
N LEU A 65 6.69 11.12 -1.96
CA LEU A 65 7.00 10.51 -0.68
C LEU A 65 8.13 11.27 0.04
N ASP A 66 9.18 11.67 -0.68
CA ASP A 66 10.29 12.44 -0.11
C ASP A 66 9.85 13.84 0.35
N ASP A 67 8.92 14.49 -0.38
CA ASP A 67 8.36 15.80 0.00
C ASP A 67 7.56 15.76 1.31
N PHE A 68 6.78 14.70 1.53
CA PHE A 68 6.00 14.53 2.76
C PHE A 68 6.82 13.92 3.91
N GLY A 69 7.77 13.03 3.60
CA GLY A 69 8.50 12.21 4.56
C GLY A 69 7.76 10.93 4.96
N TYR A 70 8.44 10.04 5.68
CA TYR A 70 7.90 8.76 6.15
C TYR A 70 8.59 8.29 7.45
N GLU A 71 7.91 7.40 8.20
CA GLU A 71 8.33 7.01 9.56
C GLU A 71 9.11 5.70 9.62
N SER A 72 8.94 4.84 8.62
CA SER A 72 9.61 3.53 8.58
C SER A 72 9.97 3.11 7.18
N GLU A 73 10.93 2.18 7.08
CA GLU A 73 11.39 1.65 5.79
C GLU A 73 10.21 1.07 4.98
N PRO A 74 10.02 1.52 3.73
CA PRO A 74 8.97 1.01 2.86
C PRO A 74 9.04 -0.52 2.70
N ILE A 75 7.91 -1.19 2.94
CA ILE A 75 7.79 -2.65 2.84
C ILE A 75 7.41 -3.00 1.41
N PHE A 76 8.27 -3.76 0.73
CA PHE A 76 7.99 -4.24 -0.62
C PHE A 76 6.75 -5.13 -0.65
N LEU A 77 5.78 -4.79 -1.49
CA LEU A 77 4.54 -5.55 -1.70
C LEU A 77 4.66 -6.48 -2.91
N GLY A 78 5.30 -6.02 -3.98
CA GLY A 78 5.45 -6.77 -5.22
C GLY A 78 5.61 -5.90 -6.46
N VAL A 79 5.54 -6.54 -7.61
CA VAL A 79 5.65 -5.93 -8.94
C VAL A 79 4.33 -6.06 -9.69
N LEU A 80 3.93 -5.00 -10.38
CA LEU A 80 2.80 -5.01 -11.31
C LEU A 80 3.05 -4.04 -12.44
N ASN A 81 2.94 -4.50 -13.69
CA ASN A 81 3.19 -3.70 -14.89
C ASN A 81 4.56 -2.97 -14.84
N ASP A 82 5.62 -3.70 -14.46
CA ASP A 82 6.99 -3.19 -14.29
C ASP A 82 7.16 -2.07 -13.23
N LEU A 83 6.13 -1.81 -12.42
CA LEU A 83 6.17 -0.89 -11.28
C LEU A 83 6.36 -1.65 -9.98
N TYR A 84 7.24 -1.12 -9.13
CA TYR A 84 7.52 -1.67 -7.80
C TYR A 84 6.59 -1.04 -6.77
N HIS A 85 5.83 -1.85 -6.05
CA HIS A 85 4.84 -1.39 -5.10
C HIS A 85 5.34 -1.61 -3.67
N PHE A 86 5.22 -0.57 -2.85
CA PHE A 86 5.63 -0.58 -1.46
C PHE A 86 4.50 -0.06 -0.57
N ALA A 87 4.41 -0.58 0.65
CA ALA A 87 3.63 0.01 1.74
C ALA A 87 4.55 0.84 2.62
N VAL A 88 4.12 2.00 3.07
CA VAL A 88 4.94 2.87 3.92
C VAL A 88 4.12 3.49 5.04
N GLU A 89 4.66 3.47 6.26
CA GLU A 89 4.03 4.15 7.39
C GLU A 89 4.35 5.64 7.35
N VAL A 90 3.32 6.46 7.61
CA VAL A 90 3.44 7.91 7.57
C VAL A 90 2.84 8.56 8.82
N SER A 91 3.40 9.71 9.23
CA SER A 91 2.90 10.44 10.40
C SER A 91 1.68 11.30 10.11
N ILE A 92 0.84 11.45 11.13
CA ILE A 92 -0.35 12.31 11.07
C ILE A 92 0.00 13.79 10.88
N ASP A 93 1.18 14.23 11.32
CA ASP A 93 1.61 15.63 11.19
C ASP A 93 1.90 15.99 9.73
N ARG A 94 2.55 15.07 8.99
CA ARG A 94 2.89 15.24 7.57
C ARG A 94 1.75 14.85 6.63
N PHE A 95 0.95 13.87 7.03
CA PHE A 95 -0.19 13.35 6.28
C PHE A 95 -1.51 13.64 6.98
N SER A 96 -1.69 14.85 7.47
CA SER A 96 -2.98 15.27 8.05
C SER A 96 -4.08 15.28 6.98
N ASP A 97 -5.34 15.17 7.42
CA ASP A 97 -6.50 15.23 6.51
C ASP A 97 -6.51 16.51 5.66
N ALA A 98 -6.09 17.64 6.23
CA ALA A 98 -6.00 18.91 5.49
C ALA A 98 -4.92 18.83 4.40
N VAL A 99 -3.75 18.28 4.71
CA VAL A 99 -2.63 18.16 3.77
C VAL A 99 -3.00 17.25 2.59
N ILE A 100 -3.54 16.05 2.86
CA ILE A 100 -3.91 15.13 1.77
C ILE A 100 -5.07 15.67 0.93
N ARG A 101 -6.01 16.41 1.53
CA ARG A 101 -7.13 17.01 0.80
C ARG A 101 -6.72 18.19 -0.07
N ASN A 102 -5.62 18.87 0.27
CA ASN A 102 -5.01 19.87 -0.62
C ASN A 102 -4.38 19.23 -1.86
N LEU A 103 -3.84 18.01 -1.75
CA LEU A 103 -3.32 17.27 -2.90
C LEU A 103 -4.46 16.80 -3.80
N ASN A 104 -5.50 16.20 -3.22
CA ASN A 104 -6.74 15.88 -3.92
C ASN A 104 -7.91 15.83 -2.91
N PRO A 105 -9.00 16.60 -3.12
CA PRO A 105 -10.12 16.70 -2.17
C PRO A 105 -10.81 15.38 -1.83
N SER A 106 -10.66 14.35 -2.65
CA SER A 106 -11.26 13.02 -2.48
C SER A 106 -10.38 12.05 -1.68
N LEU A 107 -9.17 12.46 -1.25
CA LEU A 107 -8.28 11.56 -0.51
C LEU A 107 -8.70 11.40 0.95
N ARG A 108 -8.73 10.15 1.41
CA ARG A 108 -9.06 9.76 2.79
C ARG A 108 -8.15 8.63 3.24
N PHE A 109 -7.84 8.58 4.53
CA PHE A 109 -7.31 7.36 5.15
C PHE A 109 -8.50 6.50 5.60
N ILE A 110 -8.57 5.25 5.12
CA ILE A 110 -9.72 4.35 5.34
C ILE A 110 -9.27 3.01 5.92
N ASP A 111 -10.05 2.44 6.85
CA ASP A 111 -9.82 1.09 7.39
C ASP A 111 -10.05 0.04 6.30
N VAL A 112 -9.19 -0.97 6.26
CA VAL A 112 -9.23 -2.03 5.22
C VAL A 112 -10.58 -2.74 5.12
N ARG A 113 -11.36 -2.80 6.21
CA ARG A 113 -12.67 -3.48 6.20
C ARG A 113 -13.67 -2.71 5.34
N SER A 114 -13.59 -1.38 5.34
CA SER A 114 -14.41 -0.53 4.49
C SER A 114 -13.94 -0.54 3.04
N CYS A 115 -12.64 -0.78 2.78
CA CYS A 115 -12.11 -0.84 1.42
C CYS A 115 -12.81 -1.89 0.55
N GLY A 116 -13.26 -3.01 1.11
CA GLY A 116 -13.98 -4.06 0.36
C GLY A 116 -15.36 -3.64 -0.15
N GLU A 117 -15.90 -2.52 0.31
CA GLU A 117 -17.22 -2.02 -0.10
C GLU A 117 -17.15 -1.17 -1.38
N PHE A 118 -16.00 -0.56 -1.67
CA PHE A 118 -15.90 0.43 -2.75
C PHE A 118 -14.64 0.30 -3.61
N LEU A 119 -13.55 -0.33 -3.14
CA LEU A 119 -12.44 -0.70 -4.03
C LEU A 119 -12.84 -1.92 -4.87
N ASP A 120 -12.19 -2.06 -6.03
CA ASP A 120 -12.27 -3.32 -6.76
C ASP A 120 -11.59 -4.46 -5.97
N ARG A 121 -11.84 -5.70 -6.40
CA ARG A 121 -11.33 -6.89 -5.69
C ARG A 121 -9.80 -7.00 -5.71
N GLU A 122 -9.16 -6.51 -6.77
CA GLU A 122 -7.71 -6.59 -6.94
C GLU A 122 -7.01 -5.62 -5.99
N GLU A 123 -7.50 -4.39 -5.91
CA GLU A 123 -7.02 -3.39 -4.97
C GLU A 123 -7.36 -3.74 -3.52
N ALA A 124 -8.54 -4.31 -3.26
CA ALA A 124 -8.88 -4.80 -1.93
C ALA A 124 -7.87 -5.87 -1.45
N GLY A 125 -7.45 -6.79 -2.32
CA GLY A 125 -6.43 -7.77 -1.96
C GLY A 125 -5.04 -7.17 -1.75
N ILE A 126 -4.67 -6.11 -2.47
CA ILE A 126 -3.44 -5.33 -2.20
C ILE A 126 -3.55 -4.64 -0.85
N ALA A 127 -4.68 -4.00 -0.55
CA ALA A 127 -4.93 -3.30 0.71
C ALA A 127 -4.80 -4.25 1.92
N ALA A 128 -5.37 -5.45 1.80
CA ALA A 128 -5.25 -6.50 2.81
C ALA A 128 -3.79 -6.91 3.06
N GLN A 129 -3.02 -7.13 1.98
CA GLN A 129 -1.59 -7.45 2.08
C GLN A 129 -0.79 -6.31 2.73
N ALA A 130 -0.97 -5.08 2.26
CA ALA A 130 -0.23 -3.92 2.76
C ALA A 130 -0.46 -3.74 4.26
N ARG A 131 -1.73 -3.76 4.68
CA ARG A 131 -2.09 -3.60 6.10
C ARG A 131 -1.49 -4.69 6.97
N ILE A 132 -1.60 -5.97 6.58
CA ILE A 132 -1.12 -7.06 7.45
C ILE A 132 0.41 -7.08 7.55
N GLN A 133 1.12 -6.74 6.47
CA GLN A 133 2.58 -6.65 6.49
C GLN A 133 3.05 -5.49 7.37
N VAL A 134 2.48 -4.29 7.23
CA VAL A 134 2.79 -3.15 8.12
C VAL A 134 2.47 -3.49 9.58
N TYR A 135 1.30 -4.07 9.85
CA TYR A 135 0.92 -4.49 11.19
C TYR A 135 1.93 -5.46 11.81
N TRP A 136 2.38 -6.45 11.04
CA TRP A 136 3.36 -7.41 11.53
C TRP A 136 4.70 -6.74 11.84
N HIS A 137 5.21 -5.88 10.94
CA HIS A 137 6.43 -5.11 11.16
C HIS A 137 6.34 -4.19 12.39
N GLN A 138 5.18 -3.60 12.67
CA GLN A 138 4.97 -2.77 13.86
C GLN A 138 5.01 -3.58 15.15
N ARG A 139 4.42 -4.78 15.15
CA ARG A 139 4.18 -5.57 16.37
C ARG A 139 5.31 -6.54 16.71
N TYR A 140 6.01 -7.07 15.71
CA TYR A 140 6.98 -8.15 15.84
C TYR A 140 8.41 -7.69 15.51
N LYS A 141 8.84 -6.59 16.13
CA LYS A 141 10.19 -6.03 15.96
C LYS A 141 11.29 -6.82 16.68
N PHE A 142 10.90 -7.74 17.56
CA PHE A 142 11.81 -8.53 18.39
C PHE A 142 11.53 -10.03 18.21
N CYS A 143 12.55 -10.85 18.36
CA CYS A 143 12.43 -12.31 18.33
C CYS A 143 11.47 -12.79 19.43
N SER A 144 10.53 -13.69 19.09
CA SER A 144 9.44 -14.09 19.98
C SER A 144 9.83 -14.98 21.16
N ALA A 145 11.06 -15.50 21.16
CA ALA A 145 11.58 -16.53 22.07
C ALA A 145 10.81 -17.87 22.07
#